data_AF-A0A7W7SUV8-F1
#
_entry.id   AF-A0A7W7SUV8-F1
#
_cell.length_a   1.000
_cell.length_b   1.000
_cell.length_c   1.000
_cell.angle_alpha   90.00
_cell.angle_beta   90.00
_cell.angle_gamma   90.00
#
_symmetry.space_group_name_H-M   'P 1'
#
loop_
_entity.id
_entity.type
_entity.pdbx_description
1 polymer ?
#
loop_
_entity_poly.entity_id
_entity_poly.type
_entity_poly.pdbx_seq_one_letter_code
_entity_poly.pdbx_strand_id
1 'polypeptide(L)' 'MAVHHELVFGDTIVAAMLANGWAEGNSADYRPELGLDSHQLFTFIGATQTAEWDDLVTYYGGDPNEA' A
#
# COMPACT_ATOMS: atom_id res chain seq x y z
N MET A 1 -13.41 -19.97 22.84
CA MET A 1 -14.09 -20.01 21.51
C MET A 1 -14.43 -18.59 21.03
N ALA A 2 -13.44 -17.70 20.88
CA ALA A 2 -13.68 -16.32 20.45
C ALA A 2 -12.78 -15.95 19.25
N VAL A 3 -11.51 -16.38 19.28
CA VAL A 3 -10.53 -16.17 18.21
C VAL A 3 -11.00 -16.69 16.84
N HIS A 4 -11.67 -17.85 16.80
CA HIS A 4 -12.21 -18.39 15.54
C HIS A 4 -13.32 -17.51 14.94
N HIS A 5 -14.04 -16.73 15.75
CA HIS A 5 -15.12 -15.88 15.26
C HIS A 5 -14.58 -14.55 14.69
N GLU A 6 -13.53 -14.00 15.31
CA GLU A 6 -12.92 -12.74 14.85
C GLU A 6 -12.13 -12.93 13.55
N LEU A 7 -11.40 -14.04 13.41
CA LEU A 7 -10.71 -14.39 12.17
C LEU A 7 -11.70 -14.60 11.02
N VAL A 8 -12.76 -15.41 11.23
CA VAL A 8 -13.78 -15.65 10.19
C VAL A 8 -14.53 -14.38 9.81
N PHE A 9 -14.76 -13.49 10.77
CA PHE A 9 -15.36 -12.18 10.49
C PHE A 9 -14.45 -11.31 9.63
N GLY A 10 -13.15 -11.24 9.96
CA GLY A 10 -12.15 -10.55 9.16
C GLY A 10 -12.08 -11.08 7.72
N ASP A 11 -12.02 -12.40 7.56
CA ASP A 11 -12.00 -13.05 6.24
C ASP A 11 -13.26 -12.72 5.43
N THR A 12 -14.42 -12.63 6.08
CA THR A 12 -15.69 -12.26 5.43
C THR A 12 -15.66 -10.81 4.93
N ILE A 13 -15.07 -9.89 5.70
CA ILE A 13 -14.91 -8.49 5.28
C ILE A 13 -13.98 -8.41 4.08
N VAL A 14 -12.80 -9.06 4.15
CA VAL A 14 -11.84 -9.08 3.04
C VAL A 14 -12.48 -9.67 1.78
N ALA A 15 -13.16 -10.81 1.89
CA ALA A 15 -13.87 -11.42 0.78
C ALA A 15 -14.93 -10.49 0.16
N ALA A 16 -15.70 -9.77 0.99
CA ALA A 16 -16.68 -8.80 0.51
C ALA A 16 -16.01 -7.62 -0.20
N MET A 17 -14.90 -7.10 0.31
CA MET A 17 -14.14 -6.02 -0.34
C MET A 17 -13.62 -6.48 -1.71
N LEU A 18 -12.99 -7.65 -1.78
CA LEU A 18 -12.48 -8.22 -3.03
C LEU A 18 -13.58 -8.42 -4.07
N ALA A 19 -14.75 -8.92 -3.65
CA ALA A 19 -15.91 -9.08 -4.53
C ALA A 19 -16.44 -7.74 -5.09
N ASN A 20 -16.10 -6.61 -4.46
CA ASN A 20 -16.51 -5.26 -4.85
C ASN A 20 -15.38 -4.46 -5.50
N GLY A 21 -14.36 -5.12 -6.05
CA GLY A 21 -13.31 -4.50 -6.87
C GLY A 21 -12.15 -3.90 -6.09
N TRP A 22 -12.07 -4.15 -4.79
CA TRP A 22 -10.85 -3.89 -4.02
C TRP A 22 -9.80 -4.95 -4.32
N ALA A 23 -8.54 -4.62 -4.11
CA ALA A 23 -7.42 -5.55 -4.16
C ALA A 23 -6.85 -5.73 -2.75
N GLU A 24 -6.43 -6.94 -2.41
CA GLU A 24 -5.73 -7.21 -1.16
C GLU A 24 -4.28 -6.72 -1.28
N GLY A 25 -3.87 -5.86 -0.35
CA GLY A 25 -2.50 -5.36 -0.27
C GLY A 25 -1.55 -6.42 0.31
N ASN A 26 -0.26 -6.25 0.06
CA ASN A 26 0.77 -7.08 0.68
C ASN A 26 1.20 -6.44 2.00
N SER A 27 1.05 -7.18 3.11
CA SER A 27 1.38 -6.68 4.44
C SER A 27 2.85 -6.31 4.61
N ALA A 28 3.75 -6.88 3.80
CA ALA A 28 5.18 -6.54 3.82
C ALA A 28 5.46 -5.14 3.27
N ASP A 29 4.56 -4.61 2.42
CA ASP A 29 4.72 -3.30 1.77
C ASP A 29 4.06 -2.17 2.60
N TYR A 30 3.25 -2.54 3.60
CA TYR A 30 2.60 -1.61 4.52
C TYR A 30 3.54 -1.19 5.67
N ARG A 31 3.77 0.12 5.81
CA ARG A 31 4.55 0.73 6.89
C ARG A 31 3.62 1.32 7.95
N PRO A 32 3.47 0.69 9.14
CA PRO A 32 2.55 1.16 10.17
C PRO A 32 2.86 2.56 10.70
N GLU A 33 4.15 2.94 10.71
CA GLU A 33 4.59 4.25 11.21
C GLU A 33 4.15 5.39 10.29
N LEU A 34 3.96 5.09 9.01
CA LEU A 34 3.49 6.05 7.99
C LEU A 34 2.00 5.90 7.69
N GLY A 35 1.41 4.75 8.00
CA GLY A 35 0.04 4.42 7.65
C GLY A 35 -0.16 4.22 6.14
N LEU A 36 0.89 3.82 5.42
CA LEU A 36 0.92 3.76 3.95
C LEU A 36 1.50 2.43 3.47
N ASP A 37 0.96 1.93 2.35
CA ASP A 37 1.62 0.94 1.51
C ASP A 37 2.59 1.68 0.58
N SER A 38 3.88 1.60 0.90
CA SER A 38 4.93 2.35 0.19
C SER A 38 5.06 1.89 -1.25
N HIS A 39 4.82 0.61 -1.54
CA HIS A 39 4.88 0.09 -2.90
C HIS A 39 3.75 0.64 -3.77
N GLN A 40 2.52 0.66 -3.26
CA GLN A 40 1.38 1.28 -3.96
C GLN A 40 1.58 2.79 -4.13
N LEU A 41 2.16 3.47 -3.14
CA LEU A 41 2.48 4.89 -3.23
C LEU A 41 3.43 5.18 -4.41
N PHE A 42 4.56 4.47 -4.50
CA PHE A 42 5.52 4.68 -5.59
C PHE A 42 4.97 4.22 -6.95
N THR A 43 4.16 3.17 -6.97
CA THR A 43 3.45 2.75 -8.19
C THR A 43 2.54 3.87 -8.70
N PHE A 44 1.79 4.51 -7.81
CA PHE A 44 0.90 5.63 -8.15
C PHE A 44 1.70 6.86 -8.63
N ILE A 45 2.77 7.22 -7.92
CA ILE A 45 3.63 8.36 -8.30
C ILE A 45 4.27 8.11 -9.67
N GLY A 46 4.84 6.92 -9.91
CA GLY A 46 5.37 6.57 -11.22
C GLY A 46 4.31 6.62 -12.32
N ALA A 47 3.08 6.18 -12.05
CA ALA A 47 2.02 6.23 -13.05
C ALA A 47 1.52 7.65 -13.38
N THR A 48 1.67 8.61 -12.47
CA THR A 48 0.98 9.91 -12.55
C THR A 48 1.87 11.14 -12.58
N GLN A 49 3.07 11.06 -11.98
CA GLN A 49 3.91 12.21 -11.61
C GLN A 49 5.40 11.86 -11.75
N THR A 50 5.78 11.01 -12.71
CA THR A 50 7.19 10.57 -12.88
C THR A 50 8.14 11.76 -13.05
N ALA A 51 7.77 12.76 -13.85
CA ALA A 51 8.67 13.88 -14.14
C ALA A 51 8.98 14.71 -12.89
N GLU A 52 7.94 15.04 -12.11
CA GLU A 52 8.09 15.76 -10.85
C GLU A 52 8.85 14.93 -9.81
N TRP A 53 8.65 13.61 -9.80
CA TRP A 53 9.39 12.71 -8.92
C TRP A 53 10.88 12.67 -9.25
N ASP A 54 11.24 12.55 -10.52
CA ASP A 54 12.63 12.53 -10.99
C ASP A 54 13.36 13.85 -10.68
N ASP A 55 12.67 14.99 -10.80
CA ASP A 55 13.21 16.30 -10.42
C ASP A 55 13.52 16.34 -8.91
N LEU A 56 12.60 15.86 -8.07
CA LEU A 56 12.82 15.79 -6.61
C LEU A 56 14.01 14.89 -6.26
N VAL A 57 14.13 13.70 -6.87
CA VAL A 57 15.26 12.79 -6.67
C VAL A 57 16.58 13.48 -7.06
N THR A 58 16.58 14.24 -8.16
CA THR A 58 17.76 14.99 -8.61
C THR A 58 18.18 16.07 -7.62
N TYR A 59 17.23 16.82 -7.05
CA TYR A 59 17.53 17.93 -6.14
C TYR A 59 17.90 17.50 -4.73
N TYR A 60 17.23 16.48 -4.19
CA TYR A 60 17.36 16.10 -2.79
C TYR A 60 18.31 14.92 -2.58
N GLY A 61 18.59 14.12 -3.62
CA GLY A 61 19.44 12.95 -3.55
C GLY A 61 18.83 11.83 -2.69
N GLY A 62 18.78 10.60 -3.20
CA GLY A 62 18.23 9.46 -2.45
C GLY A 62 17.87 8.27 -3.35
N ASP A 63 17.39 7.19 -2.74
CA ASP A 63 16.78 6.08 -3.47
C ASP A 63 15.34 6.47 -3.86
N PRO A 64 14.98 6.40 -5.16
CA PRO A 64 13.63 6.73 -5.63
C PRO A 64 12.53 5.81 -5.06
N ASN A 65 12.89 4.75 -4.34
CA ASN A 65 11.97 3.80 -3.72
C ASN A 65 12.03 3.82 -2.17
N GLU A 66 12.69 4.80 -1.56
CA GLU A 66 12.79 4.93 -0.09
C GLU A 66 11.72 5.90 0.45
N ALA A 67 10.89 5.42 1.38
CA ALA A 67 9.78 6.15 2.02
C ALA A 67 9.94 6.25 3.54
#